data_AF-A0A355FXI1-F1
#
_entry.id   AF-A0A355FXI1-F1
#
_cell.length_a   1.000
_cell.length_b   1.000
_cell.length_c   1.000
_cell.angle_alpha   90.00
_cell.angle_beta   90.00
_cell.angle_gamma   90.00
#
_symmetry.space_group_name_H-M   'P 1'
#
loop_
_entity.id
_entity.type
_entity.pdbx_description
1 polymer ?
#
loop_
_entity_poly.entity_id
_entity_poly.type
_entity_poly.pdbx_seq_one_letter_code
_entity_poly.pdbx_strand_id
1 'polypeptide(L)'
;MIAELALRKGYQVHRSSQPHGARLEREPRILERVKDYGASTVIVVEMPGPETEEAIRAMGKHLVVIDHHNYTDLERAHAPDGSTLPSSLEQFLAYAGIEEVHLRRWGYEPDLVRGIGLWDAGYIWGVMAAGYSRERALEVAAFKDELAEKVGAAEADPVNRAEAERVFQDREKFGSYFVVVSLHPTARIRSSLSRLFAFTYWKPMTVIISERAGERLYVQETDRALDLFHCFGGFTFGTDRNWGYDNETEEEKVTLGQVKEFLGGRE
;
A
#
# COMPACT_ATOMS: atom_id res chain seq x y z
N MET A 1 -12.23 -2.59 -0.83
CA MET A 1 -12.89 -3.83 -0.34
C MET A 1 -13.56 -3.63 1.02
N ILE A 2 -12.81 -3.33 2.10
CA ILE A 2 -13.33 -3.22 3.47
C ILE A 2 -14.60 -2.37 3.58
N ALA A 3 -14.58 -1.15 3.01
CA ALA A 3 -15.74 -0.26 3.03
C ALA A 3 -17.00 -0.87 2.38
N GLU A 4 -16.87 -1.70 1.35
CA GLU A 4 -18.02 -2.37 0.74
C GLU A 4 -18.54 -3.50 1.63
N LEU A 5 -17.65 -4.32 2.18
CA LEU A 5 -18.02 -5.40 3.10
C LEU A 5 -18.68 -4.86 4.37
N ALA A 6 -18.20 -3.72 4.88
CA ALA A 6 -18.80 -3.01 5.99
C ALA A 6 -20.25 -2.59 5.71
N LEU A 7 -20.51 -1.98 4.55
CA LEU A 7 -21.86 -1.62 4.13
C LEU A 7 -22.77 -2.86 4.03
N ARG A 8 -22.28 -3.97 3.46
CA ARG A 8 -23.04 -5.23 3.35
C ARG A 8 -23.32 -5.89 4.70
N LYS A 9 -22.46 -5.67 5.69
CA LYS A 9 -22.66 -6.11 7.08
C LYS A 9 -23.64 -5.19 7.83
N GLY A 10 -23.96 -4.02 7.29
CA GLY A 10 -24.87 -3.04 7.88
C GLY A 10 -24.18 -1.98 8.73
N TYR A 11 -22.87 -1.79 8.60
CA TYR A 11 -22.16 -0.71 9.27
C TYR A 11 -22.40 0.63 8.58
N GLN A 12 -22.40 1.70 9.39
CA GLN A 12 -22.25 3.05 8.89
C GLN A 12 -20.79 3.27 8.47
N VAL A 13 -20.57 3.77 7.26
CA VAL A 13 -19.23 3.92 6.69
C VAL A 13 -18.96 5.38 6.35
N HIS A 14 -17.91 5.93 6.94
CA HIS A 14 -17.27 7.16 6.50
C HIS A 14 -16.02 6.81 5.68
N ARG A 15 -15.92 7.31 4.45
CA ARG A 15 -14.71 7.18 3.64
C ARG A 15 -13.94 8.48 3.73
N SER A 16 -12.70 8.42 4.21
CA SER A 16 -11.81 9.58 4.18
C SER A 16 -11.55 10.00 2.73
N SER A 17 -11.48 11.31 2.52
CA SER A 17 -11.02 11.91 1.25
C SER A 17 -9.51 12.13 1.21
N GLN A 18 -8.80 11.75 2.27
CA GLN A 18 -7.36 11.93 2.37
C GLN A 18 -6.61 10.93 1.48
N PRO A 19 -5.37 11.25 1.05
CA PRO A 19 -4.54 10.29 0.37
C PRO A 19 -4.21 9.09 1.27
N HIS A 20 -3.87 7.97 0.66
CA HIS A 20 -3.41 6.77 1.36
C HIS A 20 -2.18 7.08 2.24
N GLY A 21 -2.14 6.51 3.44
CA GLY A 21 -1.09 6.76 4.44
C GLY A 21 -1.30 8.03 5.28
N ALA A 22 -2.40 8.76 5.10
CA ALA A 22 -2.71 9.91 5.94
C ALA A 22 -3.16 9.51 7.36
N ARG A 23 -2.80 10.33 8.35
CA ARG A 23 -3.19 10.13 9.75
C ARG A 23 -4.62 10.57 10.03
N LEU A 24 -5.23 10.01 11.07
CA LEU A 24 -6.60 10.33 11.47
C LEU A 24 -6.78 11.80 11.88
N GLU A 25 -5.77 12.42 12.50
CA GLU A 25 -5.79 13.81 12.95
C GLU A 25 -6.06 14.81 11.81
N ARG A 26 -5.67 14.43 10.59
CA ARG A 26 -5.83 15.25 9.40
C ARG A 26 -7.23 15.15 8.80
N GLU A 27 -8.09 14.26 9.31
CA GLU A 27 -9.47 14.13 8.84
C GLU A 27 -10.33 15.27 9.39
N PRO A 28 -10.89 16.14 8.52
CA PRO A 28 -11.64 17.30 9.00
C PRO A 28 -12.88 16.90 9.81
N ARG A 29 -12.99 17.45 11.02
CA ARG A 29 -14.16 17.32 11.91
C ARG A 29 -14.49 15.88 12.32
N ILE A 30 -13.49 14.98 12.36
CA ILE A 30 -13.73 13.56 12.65
C ILE A 30 -14.38 13.32 14.03
N LEU A 31 -13.97 14.05 15.07
CA LEU A 31 -14.55 13.93 16.41
C LEU A 31 -16.02 14.39 16.44
N GLU A 32 -16.36 15.44 15.70
CA GLU A 32 -17.75 15.90 15.55
C GLU A 32 -18.59 14.84 14.84
N ARG A 33 -18.08 14.25 13.76
CA ARG A 33 -18.76 13.15 13.06
C ARG A 33 -19.00 11.96 13.99
N VAL A 34 -18.00 11.53 14.76
CA VAL A 34 -18.15 10.43 15.74
C VAL A 34 -19.25 10.75 16.76
N LYS A 35 -19.33 12.00 17.20
CA LYS A 35 -20.39 12.47 18.10
C LYS A 35 -21.77 12.38 17.42
N ASP A 36 -21.89 12.92 16.22
CA ASP A 36 -23.14 13.06 15.47
C ASP A 36 -23.71 11.69 15.04
N TYR A 37 -22.85 10.74 14.67
CA TYR A 37 -23.28 9.38 14.36
C TYR A 37 -23.85 8.64 15.58
N GLY A 38 -23.46 9.03 16.79
CA GLY A 38 -23.96 8.44 18.03
C GLY A 38 -23.55 6.98 18.26
N ALA A 39 -22.71 6.39 17.41
CA ALA A 39 -22.28 4.99 17.52
C ALA A 39 -21.59 4.74 18.86
N SER A 40 -21.85 3.59 19.50
CA SER A 40 -21.15 3.15 20.72
C SER A 40 -19.76 2.59 20.41
N THR A 41 -19.58 2.09 19.20
CA THR A 41 -18.32 1.53 18.69
C THR A 41 -17.87 2.28 17.45
N VAL A 42 -16.58 2.60 17.40
CA VAL A 42 -15.93 3.24 16.25
C VAL A 42 -14.82 2.30 15.77
N ILE A 43 -14.80 2.04 14.47
CA ILE A 43 -13.77 1.22 13.83
C ILE A 43 -12.97 2.15 12.92
N VAL A 44 -11.67 2.27 13.17
CA VAL A 44 -10.73 3.01 12.35
C VAL A 44 -9.89 2.00 11.57
N VAL A 45 -9.75 2.21 10.26
CA VAL A 45 -9.07 1.28 9.35
C VAL A 45 -7.97 2.03 8.59
N GLU A 46 -6.72 1.59 8.71
CA GLU A 46 -5.55 2.10 7.95
C GLU A 46 -5.33 3.62 8.00
N MET A 47 -5.70 4.22 9.13
CA MET A 47 -5.58 5.64 9.39
C MET A 47 -5.25 5.83 10.87
N PRO A 48 -4.04 5.50 11.31
CA PRO A 48 -3.72 5.64 12.71
C PRO A 48 -3.76 7.11 13.11
N GLY A 49 -4.05 7.35 14.38
CA GLY A 49 -3.96 8.69 14.95
C GLY A 49 -4.10 8.63 16.45
N PRO A 50 -3.00 8.37 17.19
CA PRO A 50 -3.05 8.11 18.62
C PRO A 50 -3.78 9.20 19.43
N GLU A 51 -3.63 10.47 19.06
CA GLU A 51 -4.29 11.59 19.74
C GLU A 51 -5.81 11.59 19.48
N THR A 52 -6.20 11.39 18.22
CA THR A 52 -7.62 11.35 17.84
C THR A 52 -8.30 10.08 18.37
N GLU A 53 -7.59 8.95 18.36
CA GLU A 53 -8.02 7.70 18.95
C GLU A 53 -8.32 7.86 20.45
N GLU A 54 -7.43 8.54 21.19
CA GLU A 54 -7.65 8.79 22.62
C GLU A 54 -8.82 9.73 22.87
N ALA A 55 -8.97 10.77 22.05
CA ALA A 55 -10.14 11.64 22.11
C ALA A 55 -11.45 10.87 21.87
N ILE A 56 -11.47 9.90 20.95
CA ILE A 56 -12.64 9.03 20.72
C ILE A 56 -12.92 8.16 21.97
N ARG A 57 -11.89 7.58 22.60
CA ARG A 57 -12.05 6.81 23.85
C ARG A 57 -12.57 7.68 24.98
N ALA A 58 -12.06 8.90 25.13
CA ALA A 58 -12.50 9.87 26.13
C ALA A 58 -13.97 10.29 25.99
N MET A 59 -14.56 10.15 24.79
CA MET A 59 -16.00 10.33 24.54
C MET A 59 -16.85 9.13 25.02
N GLY A 60 -16.24 8.13 25.68
CA GLY A 60 -16.92 6.92 26.17
C GLY A 60 -17.25 5.93 25.06
N LYS A 61 -16.53 6.00 23.92
CA LYS A 61 -16.73 5.09 22.79
C LYS A 61 -15.79 3.89 22.89
N HIS A 62 -16.27 2.73 22.45
CA HIS A 62 -15.40 1.59 22.19
C HIS A 62 -14.67 1.80 20.87
N LEU A 63 -13.35 1.91 20.90
CA LEU A 63 -12.54 2.12 19.70
C LEU A 63 -11.82 0.84 19.31
N VAL A 64 -11.97 0.46 18.05
CA VAL A 64 -11.26 -0.64 17.40
C VAL A 64 -10.40 -0.07 16.29
N VAL A 65 -9.11 -0.35 16.33
CA VAL A 65 -8.15 0.07 15.31
C VAL A 65 -7.74 -1.17 14.53
N ILE A 66 -7.89 -1.12 13.22
CA ILE A 66 -7.51 -2.16 12.27
C ILE A 66 -6.44 -1.55 11.37
N ASP A 67 -5.23 -2.05 11.50
CA ASP A 67 -4.06 -1.54 10.80
C ASP A 67 -2.98 -2.64 10.80
N HIS A 68 -2.12 -2.65 9.80
CA HIS A 68 -1.00 -3.59 9.70
C HIS A 68 0.28 -2.93 9.16
N HIS A 69 0.34 -1.60 9.14
CA HIS A 69 1.49 -0.85 8.63
C HIS A 69 2.48 -0.49 9.75
N ASN A 70 3.73 -0.27 9.37
CA ASN A 70 4.71 0.35 10.24
C ASN A 70 4.90 1.81 9.83
N TYR A 71 4.67 2.73 10.76
CA TYR A 71 4.88 4.16 10.59
C TYR A 71 6.12 4.57 11.40
N THR A 72 6.80 5.65 10.99
CA THR A 72 8.06 6.11 11.60
C THR A 72 8.07 6.15 13.13
N ASP A 73 6.93 6.51 13.73
CA ASP A 73 6.72 6.70 15.17
C ASP A 73 5.61 5.79 15.73
N LEU A 74 5.11 4.83 14.95
CA LEU A 74 3.98 4.00 15.34
C LEU A 74 4.01 2.62 14.67
N GLU A 75 4.26 1.61 15.49
CA GLU A 75 4.24 0.20 15.08
C GLU A 75 2.80 -0.35 15.13
N ARG A 76 2.24 -0.69 13.97
CA ARG A 76 0.94 -1.40 13.83
C ARG A 76 1.06 -2.68 13.00
N ALA A 77 2.23 -3.02 12.49
CA ALA A 77 2.46 -4.22 11.70
C ALA A 77 2.71 -5.47 12.55
N HIS A 78 3.12 -5.31 13.81
CA HIS A 78 3.53 -6.43 14.66
C HIS A 78 2.71 -6.54 15.96
N ALA A 79 2.45 -7.78 16.37
CA ALA A 79 1.93 -8.11 17.69
C ALA A 79 3.03 -7.96 18.77
N PRO A 80 2.67 -7.96 20.08
CA PRO A 80 3.65 -7.84 21.17
C PRO A 80 4.73 -8.93 21.20
N ASP A 81 4.48 -10.08 20.56
CA ASP A 81 5.44 -11.17 20.41
C ASP A 81 6.37 -11.04 19.19
N GLY A 82 6.22 -9.96 18.42
CA GLY A 82 6.98 -9.68 17.21
C GLY A 82 6.46 -10.37 15.96
N SER A 83 5.37 -11.15 16.04
CA SER A 83 4.74 -11.72 14.84
C SER A 83 4.05 -10.64 14.01
N THR A 84 4.11 -10.77 12.68
CA THR A 84 3.39 -9.87 11.77
C THR A 84 1.89 -10.09 11.90
N LEU A 85 1.13 -9.00 12.00
CA LEU A 85 -0.33 -9.04 12.04
C LEU A 85 -0.89 -9.39 10.65
N PRO A 86 -2.07 -10.03 10.58
CA PRO A 86 -2.80 -10.21 9.33
C PRO A 86 -3.08 -8.85 8.66
N SER A 87 -3.37 -8.86 7.36
CA SER A 87 -3.78 -7.65 6.65
C SER A 87 -5.02 -7.02 7.31
N SER A 88 -5.23 -5.72 7.11
CA SER A 88 -6.44 -5.06 7.63
C SER A 88 -7.74 -5.65 7.09
N LEU A 89 -7.72 -6.22 5.89
CA LEU A 89 -8.88 -6.94 5.38
C LEU A 89 -9.16 -8.19 6.21
N GLU A 90 -8.15 -8.99 6.52
CA GLU A 90 -8.29 -10.20 7.36
C GLU A 90 -8.72 -9.85 8.79
N GLN A 91 -8.10 -8.83 9.39
CA GLN A 91 -8.49 -8.31 10.70
C GLN A 91 -9.95 -7.85 10.71
N PHE A 92 -10.39 -7.13 9.67
CA PHE A 92 -11.77 -6.67 9.54
C PHE A 92 -12.76 -7.82 9.38
N LEU A 93 -12.45 -8.81 8.53
CA LEU A 93 -13.30 -9.99 8.35
C LEU A 93 -13.49 -10.73 9.69
N ALA A 94 -12.41 -10.93 10.45
CA ALA A 94 -12.46 -11.57 11.76
C ALA A 94 -13.30 -10.75 12.76
N TYR A 95 -13.00 -9.45 12.89
CA TYR A 95 -13.74 -8.56 13.80
C TYR A 95 -15.23 -8.50 13.48
N ALA A 96 -15.59 -8.38 12.19
CA ALA A 96 -16.96 -8.27 11.75
C ALA A 96 -17.70 -9.62 11.71
N GLY A 97 -17.03 -10.74 12.02
CA GLY A 97 -17.59 -12.09 11.88
C GLY A 97 -18.11 -12.33 10.44
N ILE A 98 -17.29 -11.98 9.45
CA ILE A 98 -17.57 -12.22 8.03
C ILE A 98 -16.84 -13.49 7.60
N GLU A 99 -17.62 -14.56 7.50
CA GLU A 99 -17.14 -15.87 7.05
C GLU A 99 -17.36 -16.08 5.55
N GLU A 100 -16.81 -17.17 5.00
CA GLU A 100 -16.97 -17.52 3.58
C GLU A 100 -18.42 -17.58 3.10
N VAL A 101 -19.35 -18.07 3.95
CA VAL A 101 -20.78 -18.13 3.63
C VAL A 101 -21.36 -16.73 3.38
N HIS A 102 -20.88 -15.72 4.11
CA HIS A 102 -21.29 -14.34 3.91
C HIS A 102 -20.75 -13.79 2.58
N LEU A 103 -19.47 -14.03 2.31
CA LEU A 103 -18.81 -13.61 1.06
C LEU A 103 -19.51 -14.22 -0.16
N ARG A 104 -19.75 -15.53 -0.16
CA ARG A 104 -20.48 -16.23 -1.24
C ARG A 104 -21.89 -15.69 -1.42
N ARG A 105 -22.64 -15.47 -0.32
CA ARG A 105 -23.99 -14.86 -0.37
C ARG A 105 -23.97 -13.47 -1.00
N TRP A 106 -22.87 -12.74 -0.86
CA TRP A 106 -22.68 -11.41 -1.42
C TRP A 106 -22.12 -11.41 -2.85
N GLY A 107 -21.87 -12.60 -3.43
CA GLY A 107 -21.34 -12.76 -4.78
C GLY A 107 -19.81 -12.69 -4.87
N TYR A 108 -19.11 -12.80 -3.74
CA TYR A 108 -17.66 -12.86 -3.71
C TYR A 108 -17.15 -14.30 -3.67
N GLU A 109 -16.04 -14.53 -4.35
CA GLU A 109 -15.25 -15.74 -4.18
C GLU A 109 -14.32 -15.58 -2.96
N PRO A 110 -14.49 -16.35 -1.86
CA PRO A 110 -13.73 -16.14 -0.62
C PRO A 110 -12.21 -16.16 -0.81
N ASP A 111 -11.74 -17.02 -1.71
CA ASP A 111 -10.32 -17.19 -1.96
C ASP A 111 -9.71 -15.99 -2.71
N LEU A 112 -10.45 -15.31 -3.59
CA LEU A 112 -10.01 -14.03 -4.16
C LEU A 112 -9.98 -12.92 -3.09
N VAL A 113 -10.96 -12.88 -2.18
CA VAL A 113 -10.98 -11.92 -1.06
C VAL A 113 -9.76 -12.12 -0.16
N ARG A 114 -9.43 -13.37 0.16
CA ARG A 114 -8.20 -13.71 0.89
C ARG A 114 -6.96 -13.28 0.12
N GLY A 115 -6.93 -13.53 -1.19
CA GLY A 115 -5.85 -13.07 -2.08
C GLY A 115 -5.63 -11.56 -2.01
N ILE A 116 -6.69 -10.74 -1.91
CA ILE A 116 -6.54 -9.28 -1.71
C ILE A 116 -5.85 -8.96 -0.39
N GLY A 117 -6.20 -9.64 0.71
CA GLY A 117 -5.53 -9.44 2.00
C GLY A 117 -4.05 -9.80 1.95
N LEU A 118 -3.72 -10.95 1.36
CA LEU A 118 -2.34 -11.38 1.15
C LEU A 118 -1.55 -10.40 0.25
N TRP A 119 -2.20 -9.86 -0.78
CA TRP A 119 -1.61 -8.85 -1.66
C TRP A 119 -1.34 -7.54 -0.92
N ASP A 120 -2.24 -7.12 -0.03
CA ASP A 120 -2.06 -5.91 0.77
C ASP A 120 -0.85 -6.05 1.70
N ALA A 121 -0.75 -7.18 2.42
CA ALA A 121 0.32 -7.43 3.38
C ALA A 121 1.70 -7.66 2.75
N GLY A 122 1.78 -8.30 1.58
CA GLY A 122 3.04 -8.77 1.02
C GLY A 122 3.18 -8.62 -0.50
N TYR A 123 2.34 -7.79 -1.13
CA TYR A 123 2.23 -7.70 -2.57
C TYR A 123 1.95 -9.08 -3.21
N ILE A 124 2.24 -9.24 -4.50
CA ILE A 124 2.14 -10.55 -5.18
C ILE A 124 2.94 -11.65 -4.46
N TRP A 125 4.03 -11.30 -3.76
CA TRP A 125 4.87 -12.27 -3.07
C TRP A 125 4.16 -12.90 -1.88
N GLY A 126 3.33 -12.12 -1.16
CA GLY A 126 2.45 -12.65 -0.10
C GLY A 126 1.46 -13.68 -0.63
N VAL A 127 0.87 -13.42 -1.80
CA VAL A 127 -0.04 -14.36 -2.48
C VAL A 127 0.70 -15.64 -2.87
N MET A 128 1.88 -15.53 -3.49
CA MET A 128 2.69 -16.69 -3.89
C MET A 128 3.20 -17.49 -2.68
N ALA A 129 3.63 -16.82 -1.61
CA ALA A 129 4.09 -17.46 -0.38
C ALA A 129 2.98 -18.26 0.32
N ALA A 130 1.72 -17.85 0.14
CA ALA A 130 0.55 -18.60 0.60
C ALA A 130 0.23 -19.84 -0.27
N GLY A 131 1.03 -20.14 -1.29
CA GLY A 131 0.91 -21.34 -2.13
C GLY A 131 0.00 -21.20 -3.35
N TYR A 132 -0.38 -19.97 -3.72
CA TYR A 132 -1.20 -19.72 -4.90
C TYR A 132 -0.40 -20.04 -6.17
N SER A 133 -1.05 -20.62 -7.18
CA SER A 133 -0.45 -20.77 -8.50
C SER A 133 -0.31 -19.40 -9.18
N ARG A 134 0.48 -19.34 -10.26
CA ARG A 134 0.64 -18.10 -11.04
C ARG A 134 -0.69 -17.65 -11.65
N GLU A 135 -1.45 -18.60 -12.16
CA GLU A 135 -2.78 -18.37 -12.74
C GLU A 135 -3.71 -17.77 -11.68
N ARG A 136 -3.70 -18.34 -10.47
CA ARG A 136 -4.53 -17.81 -9.38
C ARG A 136 -4.07 -16.44 -8.90
N ALA A 137 -2.77 -16.17 -8.86
CA ALA A 137 -2.25 -14.84 -8.54
C ALA A 137 -2.66 -13.79 -9.59
N LEU A 138 -2.76 -14.16 -10.87
CA LEU A 138 -3.28 -13.29 -11.92
C LEU A 138 -4.79 -13.01 -11.73
N GLU A 139 -5.57 -14.00 -11.31
CA GLU A 139 -7.00 -13.80 -10.99
C GLU A 139 -7.18 -12.85 -9.80
N VAL A 140 -6.35 -12.97 -8.75
CA VAL A 140 -6.33 -12.03 -7.61
C VAL A 140 -6.00 -10.62 -8.08
N ALA A 141 -5.01 -10.48 -8.97
CA ALA A 141 -4.63 -9.18 -9.52
C ALA A 141 -5.74 -8.54 -10.37
N ALA A 142 -6.40 -9.33 -11.23
CA ALA A 142 -7.55 -8.88 -12.01
C ALA A 142 -8.69 -8.42 -11.09
N PHE A 143 -8.99 -9.20 -10.04
CA PHE A 143 -9.98 -8.82 -9.05
C PHE A 143 -9.60 -7.53 -8.29
N LYS A 144 -8.31 -7.34 -7.98
CA LYS A 144 -7.81 -6.08 -7.39
C LYS A 144 -8.03 -4.89 -8.34
N ASP A 145 -7.81 -5.07 -9.64
CA ASP A 145 -8.01 -4.02 -10.63
C ASP A 145 -9.49 -3.62 -10.75
N GLU A 146 -10.40 -4.59 -10.77
CA GLU A 146 -11.84 -4.32 -10.76
C GLU A 146 -12.25 -3.50 -9.52
N LEU A 147 -11.68 -3.82 -8.35
CA LEU A 147 -11.92 -3.07 -7.12
C LEU A 147 -11.34 -1.65 -7.19
N ALA A 148 -10.15 -1.49 -7.76
CA ALA A 148 -9.48 -0.20 -7.94
C ALA A 148 -10.26 0.72 -8.89
N GLU A 149 -10.77 0.17 -9.99
CA GLU A 149 -11.58 0.88 -10.98
C GLU A 149 -12.89 1.42 -10.38
N LYS A 150 -13.58 0.61 -9.56
CA LYS A 150 -14.83 1.02 -8.87
C LYS A 150 -14.67 2.23 -7.96
N VAL A 151 -13.46 2.50 -7.48
CA VAL A 151 -13.18 3.63 -6.58
C VAL A 151 -12.33 4.72 -7.23
N GLY A 152 -12.03 4.61 -8.53
CA GLY A 152 -11.19 5.57 -9.25
C GLY A 152 -9.78 5.67 -8.69
N ALA A 153 -9.20 4.56 -8.23
CA ALA A 153 -7.84 4.56 -7.70
C ALA A 153 -6.81 4.88 -8.80
N ALA A 154 -5.72 5.56 -8.44
CA ALA A 154 -4.67 5.96 -9.38
C ALA A 154 -4.00 4.78 -10.11
N GLU A 155 -4.04 3.58 -9.54
CA GLU A 155 -3.54 2.33 -10.15
C GLU A 155 -4.36 1.90 -11.38
N ALA A 156 -5.60 2.36 -11.47
CA ALA A 156 -6.49 2.12 -12.60
C ALA A 156 -6.37 3.19 -13.70
N ASP A 157 -5.57 4.24 -13.48
CA ASP A 157 -5.40 5.32 -14.45
C ASP A 157 -4.72 4.78 -15.73
N PRO A 158 -5.38 4.88 -16.91
CA PRO A 158 -4.81 4.44 -18.18
C PRO A 158 -3.48 5.13 -18.53
N VAL A 159 -3.28 6.39 -18.12
CA VAL A 159 -2.03 7.13 -18.35
C VAL A 159 -0.88 6.47 -17.61
N ASN A 160 -1.10 6.08 -16.36
CA ASN A 160 -0.10 5.40 -15.55
C ASN A 160 0.26 4.03 -16.12
N ARG A 161 -0.73 3.27 -16.62
CA ARG A 161 -0.52 1.95 -17.24
C ARG A 161 0.27 2.08 -18.55
N ALA A 162 -0.15 2.95 -19.46
CA ALA A 162 0.50 3.14 -20.75
C ALA A 162 1.95 3.65 -20.61
N GLU A 163 2.19 4.62 -19.72
CA GLU A 163 3.54 5.11 -19.49
C GLU A 163 4.41 4.04 -18.83
N ALA A 164 3.90 3.27 -17.86
CA ALA A 164 4.63 2.17 -17.24
C ALA A 164 5.04 1.09 -18.26
N GLU A 165 4.16 0.73 -19.19
CA GLU A 165 4.48 -0.18 -20.28
C GLU A 165 5.58 0.37 -21.18
N ARG A 166 5.49 1.64 -21.59
CA ARG A 166 6.52 2.30 -22.42
C ARG A 166 7.88 2.26 -21.72
N VAL A 167 7.97 2.78 -20.50
CA VAL A 167 9.26 2.84 -19.78
C VAL A 167 9.78 1.46 -19.38
N PHE A 168 8.90 0.48 -19.22
CA PHE A 168 9.31 -0.90 -19.03
C PHE A 168 10.06 -1.42 -20.25
N GLN A 169 9.62 -1.12 -21.48
CA GLN A 169 10.36 -1.52 -22.69
C GLN A 169 11.70 -0.79 -22.82
N ASP A 170 11.74 0.48 -22.44
CA ASP A 170 12.94 1.33 -22.52
C ASP A 170 13.92 1.15 -21.34
N ARG A 171 13.65 0.18 -20.45
CA ARG A 171 14.46 -0.04 -19.23
C ARG A 171 15.91 -0.37 -19.57
N GLU A 172 16.82 0.18 -18.77
CA GLU A 172 18.26 -0.09 -18.87
C GLU A 172 18.73 -0.98 -17.72
N LYS A 173 19.93 -1.55 -17.85
CA LYS A 173 20.59 -2.26 -16.75
C LYS A 173 21.66 -1.38 -16.11
N PHE A 174 21.76 -1.46 -14.79
CA PHE A 174 22.82 -0.85 -13.99
C PHE A 174 23.21 -1.82 -12.87
N GLY A 175 24.35 -2.51 -13.04
CA GLY A 175 24.73 -3.61 -12.14
C GLY A 175 23.63 -4.66 -12.06
N SER A 176 23.17 -4.97 -10.85
CA SER A 176 22.04 -5.87 -10.58
C SER A 176 20.66 -5.23 -10.76
N TYR A 177 20.57 -3.91 -10.95
CA TYR A 177 19.32 -3.17 -11.04
C TYR A 177 18.83 -3.01 -12.48
N PHE A 178 17.51 -2.97 -12.65
CA PHE A 178 16.91 -2.30 -13.79
C PHE A 178 16.69 -0.82 -13.46
N VAL A 179 16.92 0.05 -14.43
CA VAL A 179 16.68 1.49 -14.29
C VAL A 179 15.58 1.89 -15.26
N VAL A 180 14.58 2.59 -14.73
CA VAL A 180 13.41 3.03 -15.48
C VAL A 180 13.20 4.52 -15.24
N VAL A 181 13.10 5.31 -16.31
CA VAL A 181 12.94 6.76 -16.26
C VAL A 181 11.70 7.18 -17.02
N SER A 182 10.75 7.81 -16.32
CA SER A 182 9.61 8.47 -16.91
C SER A 182 9.81 9.99 -16.88
N LEU A 183 9.60 10.61 -18.04
CA LEU A 183 9.55 12.07 -18.21
C LEU A 183 8.11 12.58 -18.29
N HIS A 184 7.12 11.71 -18.16
CA HIS A 184 5.72 12.11 -18.22
C HIS A 184 5.38 13.00 -17.01
N PRO A 185 4.81 14.19 -17.21
CA PRO A 185 4.73 15.22 -16.15
C PRO A 185 3.78 14.85 -15.01
N THR A 186 2.82 13.95 -15.23
CA THR A 186 1.80 13.61 -14.23
C THR A 186 1.70 12.12 -13.93
N ALA A 187 2.45 11.26 -14.62
CA ALA A 187 2.28 9.81 -14.47
C ALA A 187 2.90 9.32 -13.16
N ARG A 188 2.19 8.42 -12.48
CA ARG A 188 2.62 7.69 -11.28
C ARG A 188 2.71 6.21 -11.63
N ILE A 189 3.86 5.81 -12.14
CA ILE A 189 4.08 4.50 -12.77
C ILE A 189 4.49 3.41 -11.79
N ARG A 190 4.96 3.72 -10.57
CA ARG A 190 5.55 2.76 -9.64
C ARG A 190 4.71 1.49 -9.45
N SER A 191 3.42 1.62 -9.14
CA SER A 191 2.54 0.47 -8.89
C SER A 191 2.33 -0.40 -10.14
N SER A 192 2.14 0.24 -11.30
CA SER A 192 1.97 -0.44 -12.58
C SER A 192 3.27 -1.13 -13.02
N LEU A 193 4.40 -0.46 -12.84
CA LEU A 193 5.72 -0.98 -13.18
C LEU A 193 6.11 -2.18 -12.29
N SER A 194 5.88 -2.09 -10.98
CA SER A 194 6.08 -3.20 -10.03
C SER A 194 5.36 -4.47 -10.52
N ARG A 195 4.16 -4.29 -11.07
CA ARG A 195 3.33 -5.39 -11.57
C ARG A 195 3.87 -5.98 -12.86
N LEU A 196 4.31 -5.13 -13.79
CA LEU A 196 4.96 -5.58 -15.03
C LEU A 196 6.21 -6.41 -14.73
N PHE A 197 7.07 -5.96 -13.80
CA PHE A 197 8.22 -6.74 -13.35
C PHE A 197 7.78 -8.06 -12.69
N ALA A 198 6.82 -8.02 -11.78
CA ALA A 198 6.35 -9.22 -11.09
C ALA A 198 5.82 -10.28 -12.05
N PHE A 199 4.95 -9.92 -13.00
CA PHE A 199 4.36 -10.88 -13.94
C PHE A 199 5.29 -11.29 -15.08
N THR A 200 6.31 -10.47 -15.40
CA THR A 200 7.31 -10.85 -16.39
C THR A 200 8.30 -11.86 -15.82
N TYR A 201 8.79 -11.63 -14.60
CA TYR A 201 9.90 -12.40 -14.05
C TYR A 201 9.49 -13.42 -12.99
N TRP A 202 8.31 -13.29 -12.37
CA TRP A 202 7.80 -14.16 -11.31
C TRP A 202 8.77 -14.37 -10.15
N LYS A 203 9.57 -13.34 -9.86
CA LYS A 203 10.46 -13.24 -8.70
C LYS A 203 10.72 -11.76 -8.40
N PRO A 204 11.11 -11.40 -7.17
CA PRO A 204 11.52 -10.04 -6.84
C PRO A 204 12.66 -9.57 -7.77
N MET A 205 12.51 -8.39 -8.34
CA MET A 205 13.49 -7.77 -9.22
C MET A 205 13.86 -6.41 -8.66
N THR A 206 15.15 -6.14 -8.52
CA THR A 206 15.63 -4.83 -8.08
C THR A 206 15.45 -3.80 -9.20
N VAL A 207 14.76 -2.71 -8.89
CA VAL A 207 14.44 -1.66 -9.88
C VAL A 207 14.66 -0.29 -9.26
N ILE A 208 15.35 0.59 -9.98
CA ILE A 208 15.43 2.01 -9.71
C ILE A 208 14.43 2.71 -10.63
N ILE A 209 13.51 3.47 -10.06
CA ILE A 209 12.43 4.16 -10.77
C ILE A 209 12.61 5.66 -10.56
N SER A 210 12.67 6.41 -11.65
CA SER A 210 12.64 7.88 -11.64
C SER A 210 11.38 8.34 -12.35
N GLU A 211 10.41 8.88 -11.60
CA GLU A 211 9.17 9.41 -12.15
C GLU A 211 9.28 10.92 -12.40
N ARG A 212 8.49 11.44 -13.36
CA ARG A 212 8.29 12.87 -13.59
C ARG A 212 9.62 13.65 -13.63
N ALA A 213 10.56 13.17 -14.46
CA ALA A 213 11.90 13.78 -14.60
C ALA A 213 12.71 13.88 -13.29
N GLY A 214 12.51 12.94 -12.37
CA GLY A 214 13.25 12.85 -11.12
C GLY A 214 12.57 13.55 -9.94
N GLU A 215 11.35 14.07 -10.10
CA GLU A 215 10.56 14.57 -8.97
C GLU A 215 10.28 13.47 -7.94
N ARG A 216 10.24 12.20 -8.36
CA ARG A 216 10.16 11.07 -7.42
C ARG A 216 11.11 9.97 -7.79
N LEU A 217 11.77 9.42 -6.78
CA LEU A 217 12.71 8.31 -6.92
C LEU A 217 12.24 7.14 -6.06
N TYR A 218 12.38 5.93 -6.58
CA TYR A 218 12.16 4.71 -5.83
C TYR A 218 13.25 3.71 -6.12
N VAL A 219 13.60 2.90 -5.13
CA VAL A 219 14.40 1.70 -5.31
C VAL A 219 13.63 0.54 -4.70
N GLN A 220 13.31 -0.46 -5.51
CA GLN A 220 12.44 -1.57 -5.13
C GLN A 220 13.20 -2.87 -4.97
N GLU A 221 12.68 -3.75 -4.11
CA GLU A 221 13.14 -5.11 -3.86
C GLU A 221 14.64 -5.24 -3.54
N THR A 222 15.21 -4.23 -2.87
CA THR A 222 16.64 -4.15 -2.53
C THR A 222 16.87 -4.37 -1.04
N ASP A 223 18.02 -4.97 -0.69
CA ASP A 223 18.53 -5.04 0.68
C ASP A 223 19.17 -3.71 1.15
N ARG A 224 19.32 -2.74 0.24
CA ARG A 224 19.88 -1.41 0.50
C ARG A 224 18.82 -0.33 0.80
N ALA A 225 17.56 -0.68 0.98
CA ALA A 225 16.49 0.31 1.17
C ALA A 225 16.66 1.13 2.47
N LEU A 226 16.99 0.48 3.58
CA LEU A 226 17.30 1.17 4.84
C LEU A 226 18.57 2.04 4.73
N ASP A 227 19.60 1.53 4.05
CA ASP A 227 20.82 2.31 3.78
C ASP A 227 20.53 3.59 2.99
N LEU A 228 19.66 3.52 1.98
CA LEU A 228 19.21 4.67 1.21
C LEU A 228 18.42 5.65 2.08
N PHE A 229 17.52 5.15 2.93
CA PHE A 229 16.78 5.98 3.88
C PHE A 229 17.71 6.71 4.85
N HIS A 230 18.70 6.03 5.42
CA HIS A 230 19.67 6.65 6.31
C HIS A 230 20.58 7.65 5.62
N CYS A 231 20.90 7.45 4.34
CA CYS A 231 21.76 8.33 3.58
C CYS A 231 21.03 9.59 3.07
N PHE A 232 19.80 9.42 2.57
CA PHE A 232 19.10 10.45 1.83
C PHE A 232 17.82 10.95 2.51
N GLY A 233 17.29 10.25 3.51
CA GLY A 233 15.95 10.47 4.05
C GLY A 233 14.86 9.78 3.21
N GLY A 234 13.67 10.37 3.13
CA GLY A 234 12.52 9.80 2.42
C GLY A 234 11.74 8.80 3.27
N PHE A 235 11.30 7.68 2.68
CA PHE A 235 10.51 6.66 3.38
C PHE A 235 10.81 5.25 2.89
N THR A 236 10.60 4.26 3.76
CA THR A 236 10.63 2.83 3.40
C THR A 236 9.22 2.27 3.31
N PHE A 237 9.05 1.20 2.53
CA PHE A 237 7.77 0.50 2.41
C PHE A 237 7.97 -0.96 1.96
N GLY A 238 6.93 -1.78 2.09
CA GLY A 238 6.97 -3.20 1.72
C GLY A 238 8.06 -3.94 2.49
N THR A 239 7.93 -3.95 3.82
CA THR A 239 8.83 -4.62 4.78
C THR A 239 10.31 -4.24 4.58
N ASP A 240 10.62 -2.94 4.50
CA ASP A 240 11.98 -2.41 4.39
C ASP A 240 12.80 -2.91 3.21
N ARG A 241 12.14 -3.41 2.15
CA ARG A 241 12.79 -3.81 0.89
C ARG A 241 12.68 -2.74 -0.19
N ASN A 242 11.96 -1.65 0.08
CA ASN A 242 11.76 -0.58 -0.88
C ASN A 242 12.00 0.77 -0.20
N TRP A 243 12.59 1.67 -0.96
CA TRP A 243 12.83 3.06 -0.57
C TRP A 243 12.17 3.98 -1.58
N GLY A 244 11.64 5.11 -1.10
CA GLY A 244 11.05 6.17 -1.90
C GLY A 244 11.51 7.55 -1.43
N TYR A 245 11.59 8.48 -2.37
CA TYR A 245 11.95 9.87 -2.13
C TYR A 245 11.08 10.79 -2.99
N ASP A 246 10.47 11.81 -2.38
CA ASP A 246 9.66 12.80 -3.07
C ASP A 246 10.35 14.16 -3.05
N ASN A 247 11.03 14.47 -4.16
CA ASN A 247 11.71 15.74 -4.34
C ASN A 247 10.73 16.93 -4.38
N GLU A 248 9.40 16.75 -4.41
CA GLU A 248 8.46 17.87 -4.29
C GLU A 248 8.29 18.31 -2.82
N THR A 249 8.45 17.39 -1.86
CA THR A 249 8.18 17.65 -0.44
C THR A 249 9.43 17.76 0.43
N GLU A 250 10.53 17.14 0.01
CA GLU A 250 11.79 17.13 0.77
C GLU A 250 12.60 18.43 0.58
N GLU A 251 13.34 18.84 1.62
CA GLU A 251 14.16 20.05 1.60
C GLU A 251 15.34 19.92 0.64
N GLU A 252 16.10 18.83 0.76
CA GLU A 252 17.20 18.50 -0.12
C GLU A 252 16.70 17.75 -1.35
N LYS A 253 17.38 17.93 -2.50
CA LYS A 253 17.04 17.23 -3.73
C LYS A 253 18.01 16.09 -3.97
N VAL A 254 17.46 14.92 -4.25
CA VAL A 254 18.22 13.71 -4.58
C VAL A 254 18.03 13.41 -6.06
N THR A 255 19.12 13.13 -6.76
CA THR A 255 19.13 12.81 -8.19
C THR A 255 19.30 11.31 -8.42
N LEU A 256 18.85 10.83 -9.58
CA LEU A 256 19.13 9.46 -10.02
C LEU A 256 20.64 9.16 -10.05
N GLY A 257 21.47 10.15 -10.38
CA GLY A 257 22.93 10.01 -10.38
C GLY A 257 23.49 9.68 -9.00
N GLN A 258 23.07 10.43 -7.97
CA GLN A 258 23.47 10.19 -6.58
C GLN A 258 23.02 8.82 -6.07
N VAL A 259 21.78 8.41 -6.40
CA VAL A 259 21.28 7.07 -6.04
C VAL A 259 22.12 5.97 -6.71
N LYS A 260 22.44 6.12 -8.00
CA LYS A 260 23.29 5.15 -8.71
C LYS A 260 24.71 5.11 -8.14
N GLU A 261 25.31 6.27 -7.82
CA GLU A 261 26.63 6.34 -7.21
C GLU A 261 26.64 5.63 -5.84
N PHE A 262 25.65 5.88 -5.00
CA PHE A 262 25.52 5.21 -3.70
C PHE A 262 25.40 3.69 -3.82
N LEU A 263 24.60 3.22 -4.78
CA LEU A 263 24.38 1.79 -5.00
C LEU A 263 25.55 1.11 -5.71
N GLY A 264 26.30 1.82 -6.56
CA GLY A 264 27.45 1.29 -7.29
C GLY A 264 28.78 1.39 -6.55
N GLY A 265 28.92 2.30 -5.58
CA GLY A 265 30.17 2.58 -4.87
C GLY A 265 30.59 1.56 -3.79
N ARG A 266 29.93 0.41 -3.67
CA ARG A 266 30.21 -0.61 -2.64
C ARG A 266 30.22 -2.06 -3.16
N GLU A 267 30.49 -2.28 -4.44
CA GLU A 267 30.76 -3.64 -4.96
C GLU A 267 32.16 -4.15 -4.60
#